data_AF-A0A165K5J2-F1
#
_entry.id   AF-A0A165K5J2-F1
#
_cell.length_a   1.000
_cell.length_b   1.000
_cell.length_c   1.000
_cell.angle_alpha   90.00
_cell.angle_beta   90.00
_cell.angle_gamma   90.00
#
_symmetry.space_group_name_H-M   'P 1'
#
loop_
_entity.id
_entity.type
_entity.pdbx_description
1 polymer ?
#
loop_
_entity_poly.entity_id
_entity_poly.type
_entity_poly.pdbx_seq_one_letter_code
_entity_poly.pdbx_strand_id
1 'polypeptide(L)'
;MLVDTVVLDLRAECGFTVSAALYRPDAPRSLREAPLTLVLAHAAGLHKELWAPVVEHLFRVCPLIAEAWAIDCPNCGESATLNADLIGESPDTWSGWHHPIAIDAFLSSPVLGLSHRTLVGVGHSAGGNGIVLLSTLRPLAGLILLDATVGPESEDMDHVARVLTMVVWSKPDTWMSREVALKMFRSMPGYRSWDPRALELFVEHGLKEHPASRFEDPYSFMGVTLACSKANEMAAYRDRRHHHFAWETLLDLIEGRQPDLPAVHFIYAKKDELGMKGYKEDIANRVKNAKRGSVQWINPGGHMFPMQFPEKTAEAIATSLQGIARSQRLKPFKL
;
A
#
# COMPACT_ATOMS: atom_id res chain seq x y z
N MET A 1 -5.11 -5.00 -16.41
CA MET A 1 -3.74 -4.75 -16.88
C MET A 1 -3.31 -3.33 -16.53
N LEU A 2 -2.00 -3.09 -16.38
CA LEU A 2 -1.44 -1.75 -16.27
C LEU A 2 -1.73 -1.01 -17.59
N VAL A 3 -2.35 0.15 -17.49
CA VAL A 3 -2.75 0.97 -18.65
C VAL A 3 -1.77 2.11 -18.84
N ASP A 4 -1.42 2.79 -17.74
CA ASP A 4 -0.63 4.01 -17.78
C ASP A 4 0.07 4.28 -16.45
N THR A 5 1.17 5.03 -16.52
CA THR A 5 1.84 5.63 -15.36
C THR A 5 1.63 7.13 -15.44
N VAL A 6 0.97 7.68 -14.42
CA VAL A 6 0.62 9.10 -14.35
C VAL A 6 1.46 9.77 -13.29
N VAL A 7 2.23 10.77 -13.70
CA VAL A 7 3.04 11.61 -12.82
C VAL A 7 2.44 13.00 -12.75
N LEU A 8 2.15 13.48 -11.55
CA LEU A 8 1.65 14.83 -11.29
C LEU A 8 2.62 15.58 -10.39
N ASP A 9 3.02 16.78 -10.80
CA ASP A 9 3.66 17.75 -9.92
C ASP A 9 2.60 18.35 -9.00
N LEU A 10 2.62 17.92 -7.73
CA LEU A 10 1.67 18.34 -6.69
C LEU A 10 2.39 19.05 -5.55
N ARG A 11 3.52 19.70 -5.86
CA ARG A 11 4.34 20.37 -4.84
C ARG A 11 3.61 21.52 -4.15
N ALA A 12 2.64 22.15 -4.81
CA ALA A 12 1.82 23.19 -4.20
C ALA A 12 0.80 22.62 -3.20
N GLU A 13 0.30 21.41 -3.46
CA GLU A 13 -0.80 20.78 -2.71
C GLU A 13 -0.31 19.88 -1.58
N CYS A 14 0.75 19.09 -1.83
CA CYS A 14 1.28 18.12 -0.87
C CYS A 14 2.79 18.21 -0.65
N GLY A 15 3.49 19.13 -1.34
CA GLY A 15 4.94 19.29 -1.23
C GLY A 15 5.76 18.33 -2.08
N PHE A 16 5.12 17.45 -2.87
CA PHE A 16 5.80 16.40 -3.64
C PHE A 16 5.26 16.24 -5.06
N THR A 17 6.11 15.69 -5.93
CA THR A 17 5.66 15.05 -7.18
C THR A 17 5.18 13.64 -6.86
N VAL A 18 4.04 13.23 -7.40
CA VAL A 18 3.43 11.93 -7.11
C VAL A 18 3.26 11.14 -8.40
N SER A 19 3.76 9.91 -8.40
CA SER A 19 3.53 8.92 -9.45
C SER A 19 2.50 7.89 -9.04
N ALA A 20 1.63 7.52 -9.99
CA ALA A 20 0.59 6.52 -9.81
C ALA A 20 0.48 5.60 -11.04
N ALA A 21 0.06 4.36 -10.80
CA ALA A 21 -0.18 3.34 -11.80
C ALA A 21 -1.69 3.15 -11.95
N LEU A 22 -2.19 3.33 -13.17
CA LEU A 22 -3.58 3.13 -13.52
C LEU A 22 -3.78 1.73 -14.10
N TYR A 23 -4.64 0.95 -13.47
CA TYR A 23 -5.03 -0.37 -13.94
C TYR A 23 -6.49 -0.39 -14.37
N ARG A 24 -6.78 -1.05 -15.49
CA ARG A 24 -8.15 -1.33 -15.98
C ARG A 24 -8.30 -2.79 -16.41
N PRO A 25 -9.52 -3.36 -16.36
CA PRO A 25 -9.78 -4.68 -16.95
C PRO A 25 -9.54 -4.64 -18.48
N ASP A 26 -9.17 -5.79 -19.05
CA ASP A 26 -8.89 -5.92 -20.50
C ASP A 26 -10.09 -5.55 -21.37
N ALA A 27 -11.28 -5.89 -20.88
CA ALA A 27 -12.54 -5.37 -21.39
C ALA A 27 -12.94 -4.16 -20.54
N PRO A 28 -12.83 -2.91 -21.05
CA PRO A 28 -13.21 -1.72 -20.31
C PRO A 28 -14.67 -1.80 -19.85
N ARG A 29 -14.94 -1.36 -18.62
CA ARG A 29 -16.27 -1.37 -18.02
C ARG A 29 -16.72 0.07 -17.82
N SER A 30 -18.00 0.35 -18.09
CA SER A 30 -18.56 1.66 -17.77
C SER A 30 -18.75 1.81 -16.26
N LEU A 31 -18.73 3.04 -15.75
CA LEU A 31 -19.03 3.31 -14.33
C LEU A 31 -20.45 2.95 -13.92
N ARG A 32 -21.37 2.77 -14.89
CA ARG A 32 -22.72 2.28 -14.61
C ARG A 32 -22.73 0.79 -14.28
N GLU A 33 -21.85 0.03 -14.90
CA GLU A 33 -21.72 -1.43 -14.71
C GLU A 33 -20.78 -1.77 -13.56
N ALA A 34 -19.71 -0.99 -13.42
CA ALA A 34 -18.64 -1.18 -12.45
C ALA A 34 -18.38 0.13 -11.70
N PRO A 35 -19.19 0.46 -10.68
CA PRO A 35 -19.17 1.78 -10.07
C PRO A 35 -17.94 2.05 -9.18
N LEU A 36 -17.15 1.02 -8.86
CA LEU A 36 -16.05 1.13 -7.90
C LEU A 36 -14.75 1.53 -8.58
N THR A 37 -14.03 2.46 -7.94
CA THR A 37 -12.65 2.79 -8.25
C THR A 37 -11.80 2.48 -7.03
N LEU A 38 -10.78 1.64 -7.17
CA LEU A 38 -9.91 1.29 -6.05
C LEU A 38 -8.76 2.29 -5.93
N VAL A 39 -8.42 2.64 -4.70
CA VAL A 39 -7.23 3.42 -4.35
C VAL A 39 -6.30 2.50 -3.56
N LEU A 40 -5.14 2.18 -4.12
CA LEU A 40 -4.22 1.18 -3.60
C LEU A 40 -2.99 1.86 -2.97
N ALA A 41 -2.76 1.62 -1.68
CA ALA A 41 -1.63 2.13 -0.92
C ALA A 41 -0.70 0.97 -0.53
N HIS A 42 0.52 0.98 -1.04
CA HIS A 42 1.52 -0.07 -0.80
C HIS A 42 2.15 0.03 0.60
N ALA A 43 2.82 -1.04 1.05
CA ALA A 43 3.59 -1.03 2.30
C ALA A 43 4.88 -0.20 2.21
N ALA A 44 5.47 0.18 3.35
CA ALA A 44 6.75 0.87 3.38
C ALA A 44 7.85 0.07 2.65
N GLY A 45 8.71 0.76 1.90
CA GLY A 45 9.78 0.14 1.12
C GLY A 45 9.33 -0.58 -0.15
N LEU A 46 8.02 -0.61 -0.44
CA LEU A 46 7.44 -1.14 -1.68
C LEU A 46 7.08 -0.01 -2.64
N HIS A 47 6.36 -0.32 -3.73
CA HIS A 47 5.94 0.64 -4.76
C HIS A 47 4.66 0.17 -5.48
N LYS A 48 4.06 1.08 -6.24
CA LYS A 48 2.75 0.95 -6.89
C LYS A 48 2.60 -0.23 -7.86
N GLU A 49 3.68 -0.65 -8.51
CA GLU A 49 3.68 -1.73 -9.52
C GLU A 49 3.47 -3.12 -8.89
N LEU A 50 3.80 -3.31 -7.60
CA LEU A 50 3.58 -4.60 -6.92
C LEU A 50 2.12 -4.99 -6.76
N TRP A 51 1.19 -4.06 -6.97
CA TRP A 51 -0.22 -4.38 -7.03
C TRP A 51 -0.63 -5.11 -8.31
N ALA A 52 0.18 -5.08 -9.37
CA ALA A 52 -0.21 -5.61 -10.68
C ALA A 52 -0.67 -7.08 -10.65
N PRO A 53 0.04 -8.03 -10.01
CA PRO A 53 -0.41 -9.43 -9.96
C PRO A 53 -1.75 -9.61 -9.22
N VAL A 54 -1.95 -8.87 -8.13
CA VAL A 54 -3.20 -8.89 -7.36
C VAL A 54 -4.35 -8.30 -8.19
N VAL A 55 -4.13 -7.13 -8.78
CA VAL A 55 -5.16 -6.39 -9.54
C VAL A 55 -5.56 -7.14 -10.81
N GLU A 56 -4.62 -7.78 -11.50
CA GLU A 56 -4.89 -8.62 -12.67
C GLU A 56 -5.90 -9.73 -12.34
N HIS A 57 -5.68 -10.45 -11.24
CA HIS A 57 -6.63 -11.48 -10.79
C HIS A 57 -7.93 -10.86 -10.28
N LEU A 58 -7.84 -9.77 -9.53
CA LEU A 58 -9.00 -9.09 -8.94
C LEU A 58 -10.02 -8.63 -10.00
N PHE A 59 -9.55 -8.12 -11.15
CA PHE A 59 -10.44 -7.77 -12.25
C PHE A 59 -11.19 -8.97 -12.85
N ARG A 60 -10.62 -10.18 -12.78
CA ARG A 60 -11.29 -11.40 -13.26
C ARG A 60 -12.40 -11.84 -12.32
N VAL A 61 -12.18 -11.74 -11.01
CA VAL A 61 -13.11 -12.22 -9.97
C VAL A 61 -14.08 -11.16 -9.43
N CYS A 62 -13.84 -9.87 -9.71
CA CYS A 62 -14.71 -8.79 -9.26
C CYS A 62 -15.16 -7.89 -10.44
N PRO A 63 -16.41 -8.02 -10.91
CA PRO A 63 -16.93 -7.22 -12.03
C PRO A 63 -17.26 -5.77 -11.65
N LEU A 64 -17.33 -5.44 -10.35
CA LEU A 64 -17.73 -4.10 -9.88
C LEU A 64 -16.64 -3.03 -10.00
N ILE A 65 -15.41 -3.43 -10.32
CA ILE A 65 -14.28 -2.51 -10.41
C ILE A 65 -14.11 -2.03 -11.85
N ALA A 66 -14.20 -0.72 -12.06
CA ALA A 66 -13.92 -0.09 -13.35
C ALA A 66 -12.42 0.16 -13.53
N GLU A 67 -11.76 0.65 -12.47
CA GLU A 67 -10.33 0.95 -12.49
C GLU A 67 -9.74 0.91 -11.08
N ALA A 68 -8.42 0.77 -11.00
CA ALA A 68 -7.66 0.83 -9.76
C ALA A 68 -6.45 1.74 -9.94
N TRP A 69 -6.19 2.58 -8.95
CA TRP A 69 -5.08 3.51 -8.90
C TRP A 69 -4.14 3.11 -7.77
N ALA A 70 -2.95 2.61 -8.09
CA ALA A 70 -1.90 2.43 -7.10
C ALA A 70 -1.01 3.67 -7.05
N ILE A 71 -0.89 4.29 -5.89
CA ILE A 71 -0.23 5.59 -5.74
C ILE A 71 1.00 5.42 -4.86
N ASP A 72 2.16 5.79 -5.39
CA ASP A 72 3.41 5.74 -4.64
C ASP A 72 3.37 6.71 -3.47
N CYS A 73 3.81 6.24 -2.31
CA CYS A 73 4.21 7.11 -1.21
C CYS A 73 5.36 8.02 -1.69
N PRO A 74 5.41 9.33 -1.36
CA PRO A 74 6.39 10.21 -1.98
C PRO A 74 7.87 9.81 -1.78
N ASN A 75 8.19 9.06 -0.71
CA ASN A 75 9.52 8.53 -0.42
C ASN A 75 9.77 7.10 -0.93
N CYS A 76 8.85 6.53 -1.72
CA CYS A 76 8.92 5.18 -2.25
C CYS A 76 8.82 5.15 -3.79
N GLY A 77 9.26 4.04 -4.39
CA GLY A 77 9.14 3.79 -5.83
C GLY A 77 9.69 4.92 -6.72
N GLU A 78 8.93 5.24 -7.76
CA GLU A 78 9.30 6.28 -8.72
C GLU A 78 9.19 7.68 -8.08
N SER A 79 8.19 7.90 -7.23
CA SER A 79 8.04 9.16 -6.49
C SER A 79 9.29 9.49 -5.67
N ALA A 80 9.94 8.51 -5.05
CA ALA A 80 11.19 8.73 -4.32
C ALA A 80 12.31 9.30 -5.20
N THR A 81 12.36 8.86 -6.46
CA THR A 81 13.36 9.32 -7.43
C THR A 81 13.04 10.74 -7.89
N LEU A 82 11.76 11.03 -8.17
CA LEU A 82 11.29 12.35 -8.56
C LEU A 82 11.46 13.41 -7.44
N ASN A 83 11.40 12.97 -6.18
CA ASN A 83 11.52 13.83 -5.01
C ASN A 83 12.89 13.75 -4.33
N ALA A 84 13.92 13.23 -5.00
CA ALA A 84 15.23 12.98 -4.38
C ALA A 84 15.86 14.24 -3.74
N ASP A 85 15.61 15.42 -4.31
CA ASP A 85 16.11 16.69 -3.77
C ASP A 85 15.23 17.27 -2.64
N LEU A 86 14.00 16.75 -2.48
CA LEU A 86 13.02 17.22 -1.49
C LEU A 86 13.03 16.34 -0.23
N ILE A 87 13.31 15.04 -0.39
CA ILE A 87 13.25 14.06 0.69
C ILE A 87 14.66 13.90 1.25
N GLY A 88 14.89 14.52 2.41
CA GLY A 88 16.15 14.35 3.13
C GLY A 88 16.37 12.91 3.59
N GLU A 89 17.63 12.51 3.70
CA GLU A 89 18.04 11.20 4.22
C GLU A 89 17.98 11.12 5.76
N SER A 90 17.49 12.17 6.42
CA SER A 90 17.35 12.16 7.89
C SER A 90 16.08 11.41 8.28
N PRO A 91 16.15 10.49 9.25
CA PRO A 91 15.00 9.71 9.68
C PRO A 91 13.87 10.55 10.32
N ASP A 92 14.14 11.80 10.70
CA ASP A 92 13.16 12.66 11.37
C ASP A 92 12.34 13.53 10.38
N THR A 93 12.68 13.52 9.09
CA THR A 93 12.03 14.37 8.07
C THR A 93 10.76 13.75 7.48
N TRP A 94 10.44 12.50 7.79
CA TRP A 94 9.28 11.81 7.22
C TRP A 94 8.11 11.71 8.19
N SER A 95 6.91 12.13 7.75
CA SER A 95 5.66 11.88 8.48
C SER A 95 4.78 10.88 7.73
N GLY A 96 4.15 9.96 8.47
CA GLY A 96 3.13 9.06 7.92
C GLY A 96 1.92 9.77 7.33
N TRP A 97 1.73 11.08 7.61
CA TRP A 97 0.73 11.92 6.95
C TRP A 97 1.06 12.25 5.49
N HIS A 98 2.32 12.14 5.05
CA HIS A 98 2.67 12.48 3.67
C HIS A 98 1.99 11.56 2.65
N HIS A 99 1.82 10.27 2.92
CA HIS A 99 1.16 9.34 1.99
C HIS A 99 -0.34 9.63 1.82
N PRO A 100 -1.18 9.73 2.87
CA PRO A 100 -2.59 10.07 2.71
C PRO A 100 -2.80 11.45 2.08
N ILE A 101 -1.98 12.45 2.42
CA ILE A 101 -2.07 13.79 1.81
C ILE A 101 -1.70 13.74 0.33
N ALA A 102 -0.65 12.99 -0.05
CA ALA A 102 -0.28 12.81 -1.46
C ALA A 102 -1.36 12.08 -2.26
N ILE A 103 -1.97 11.04 -1.68
CA ILE A 103 -3.11 10.34 -2.29
C ILE A 103 -4.29 11.30 -2.46
N ASP A 104 -4.62 12.08 -1.44
CA ASP A 104 -5.71 13.05 -1.50
C ASP A 104 -5.47 14.11 -2.59
N ALA A 105 -4.29 14.73 -2.61
CA ALA A 105 -3.91 15.71 -3.62
C ALA A 105 -3.99 15.11 -5.04
N PHE A 106 -3.47 13.89 -5.23
CA PHE A 106 -3.50 13.20 -6.52
C PHE A 106 -4.94 12.99 -7.00
N LEU A 107 -5.79 12.42 -6.15
CA LEU A 107 -7.17 12.12 -6.50
C LEU A 107 -8.06 13.39 -6.61
N SER A 108 -7.64 14.51 -6.00
CA SER A 108 -8.29 15.82 -6.13
C SER A 108 -7.91 16.56 -7.41
N SER A 109 -6.90 16.08 -8.15
CA SER A 109 -6.45 16.73 -9.37
C SER A 109 -7.57 16.77 -10.43
N PRO A 110 -7.93 17.96 -10.95
CA PRO A 110 -9.04 18.09 -11.89
C PRO A 110 -8.76 17.38 -13.22
N VAL A 111 -7.49 17.20 -13.60
CA VAL A 111 -7.11 16.53 -14.84
C VAL A 111 -7.46 15.04 -14.86
N LEU A 112 -7.66 14.41 -13.69
CA LEU A 112 -7.99 13.00 -13.58
C LEU A 112 -9.50 12.73 -13.57
N GLY A 113 -10.33 13.74 -13.24
CA GLY A 113 -11.79 13.58 -13.19
C GLY A 113 -12.26 12.51 -12.19
N LEU A 114 -11.58 12.39 -11.04
CA LEU A 114 -11.84 11.36 -10.02
C LEU A 114 -12.79 11.82 -8.89
N SER A 115 -13.17 13.11 -8.86
CA SER A 115 -13.99 13.72 -7.81
C SER A 115 -15.37 13.09 -7.61
N HIS A 116 -15.94 12.48 -8.65
CA HIS A 116 -17.28 11.86 -8.61
C HIS A 116 -17.26 10.33 -8.48
N ARG A 117 -16.09 9.73 -8.22
CA ARG A 117 -15.93 8.28 -8.17
C ARG A 117 -16.32 7.71 -6.81
N THR A 118 -16.88 6.51 -6.80
CA THR A 118 -17.07 5.74 -5.57
C THR A 118 -15.75 5.05 -5.23
N LEU A 119 -14.97 5.68 -4.35
CA LEU A 119 -13.63 5.25 -3.99
C LEU A 119 -13.64 4.19 -2.89
N VAL A 120 -12.90 3.10 -3.08
CA VAL A 120 -12.60 2.12 -2.02
C VAL A 120 -11.11 2.11 -1.77
N GLY A 121 -10.71 2.39 -0.53
CA GLY A 121 -9.31 2.36 -0.11
C GLY A 121 -8.85 0.94 0.20
N VAL A 122 -7.72 0.54 -0.36
CA VAL A 122 -7.08 -0.76 -0.12
C VAL A 122 -5.62 -0.51 0.26
N GLY A 123 -5.25 -0.85 1.50
CA GLY A 123 -3.92 -0.52 2.04
C GLY A 123 -3.24 -1.72 2.65
N HIS A 124 -1.97 -1.96 2.27
CA HIS A 124 -1.13 -3.02 2.87
C HIS A 124 -0.15 -2.44 3.88
N SER A 125 -0.07 -3.03 5.07
CA SER A 125 0.87 -2.63 6.13
C SER A 125 0.80 -1.13 6.43
N ALA A 126 1.88 -0.37 6.24
CA ALA A 126 1.92 1.09 6.36
C ALA A 126 0.92 1.80 5.42
N GLY A 127 0.65 1.28 4.23
CA GLY A 127 -0.40 1.79 3.34
C GLY A 127 -1.80 1.65 3.95
N GLY A 128 -2.01 0.69 4.86
CA GLY A 128 -3.24 0.58 5.65
C GLY A 128 -3.43 1.75 6.61
N ASN A 129 -2.36 2.20 7.28
CA ASN A 129 -2.37 3.46 8.05
C ASN A 129 -2.73 4.64 7.15
N GLY A 130 -2.11 4.73 5.96
CA GLY A 130 -2.43 5.74 4.96
C GLY A 130 -3.91 5.76 4.57
N ILE A 131 -4.53 4.60 4.32
CA ILE A 131 -5.95 4.53 3.96
C ILE A 131 -6.88 4.94 5.11
N VAL A 132 -6.56 4.57 6.36
CA VAL A 132 -7.34 5.03 7.53
C VAL A 132 -7.29 6.54 7.64
N LEU A 133 -6.09 7.14 7.56
CA LEU A 133 -5.93 8.59 7.61
C LEU A 133 -6.58 9.30 6.42
N LEU A 134 -6.51 8.72 5.22
CA LEU A 134 -7.16 9.25 4.02
C LEU A 134 -8.67 9.40 4.21
N SER A 135 -9.32 8.50 4.96
CA SER A 135 -10.77 8.61 5.23
C SER A 135 -11.18 9.85 6.02
N THR A 136 -10.21 10.53 6.66
CA THR A 136 -10.43 11.82 7.35
C THR A 136 -10.30 13.01 6.40
N LEU A 137 -9.59 12.82 5.27
CA LEU A 137 -9.38 13.85 4.25
C LEU A 137 -10.47 13.80 3.18
N ARG A 138 -11.02 12.61 2.91
CA ARG A 138 -12.08 12.42 1.91
C ARG A 138 -13.04 11.28 2.24
N PRO A 139 -14.28 11.34 1.73
CA PRO A 139 -15.19 10.21 1.80
C PRO A 139 -14.66 9.00 1.04
N LEU A 140 -14.71 7.83 1.67
CA LEU A 140 -14.49 6.52 1.04
C LEU A 140 -15.75 5.68 1.20
N ALA A 141 -16.05 4.83 0.22
CA ALA A 141 -17.18 3.90 0.27
C ALA A 141 -16.92 2.69 1.17
N GLY A 142 -15.65 2.38 1.42
CA GLY A 142 -15.19 1.27 2.23
C GLY A 142 -13.66 1.25 2.32
N LEU A 143 -13.14 0.59 3.36
CA LEU A 143 -11.71 0.38 3.58
C LEU A 143 -11.43 -1.12 3.62
N ILE A 144 -10.34 -1.54 2.97
CA ILE A 144 -9.81 -2.91 3.01
C ILE A 144 -8.35 -2.84 3.47
N LEU A 145 -8.07 -3.35 4.66
CA LEU A 145 -6.80 -3.24 5.35
C LEU A 145 -6.09 -4.60 5.37
N LEU A 146 -4.99 -4.70 4.63
CA LEU A 146 -4.21 -5.93 4.45
C LEU A 146 -3.05 -5.91 5.44
N ASP A 147 -3.12 -6.75 6.47
CA ASP A 147 -2.13 -6.82 7.56
C ASP A 147 -1.68 -5.43 8.07
N ALA A 148 -2.61 -4.48 8.14
CA ALA A 148 -2.31 -3.10 8.49
C ALA A 148 -1.81 -2.99 9.94
N THR A 149 -0.78 -2.18 10.14
CA THR A 149 -0.13 -1.96 11.43
C THR A 149 -0.70 -0.72 12.15
N VAL A 150 -2.03 -0.63 12.26
CA VAL A 150 -2.74 0.51 12.87
C VAL A 150 -3.08 0.20 14.32
N GLY A 151 -2.13 0.35 15.24
CA GLY A 151 -2.29 -0.05 16.64
C GLY A 151 -2.22 1.12 17.63
N PRO A 152 -2.69 0.93 18.87
CA PRO A 152 -2.41 1.88 19.94
C PRO A 152 -0.90 1.94 20.19
N GLU A 153 -0.44 3.04 20.80
CA GLU A 153 0.93 3.10 21.29
C GLU A 153 1.14 2.04 22.39
N SER A 154 2.12 1.14 22.17
CA SER A 154 2.42 0.05 23.09
C SER A 154 3.88 -0.41 22.94
N GLU A 155 4.39 -1.12 23.96
CA GLU A 155 5.73 -1.74 23.90
C GLU A 155 5.85 -2.76 22.75
N ASP A 156 4.75 -3.46 22.42
CA ASP A 156 4.71 -4.40 21.29
C ASP A 156 4.88 -3.66 19.96
N MET A 157 4.17 -2.54 19.75
CA MET A 157 4.33 -1.72 18.55
C MET A 157 5.73 -1.10 18.46
N ASP A 158 6.31 -0.71 19.60
CA ASP A 158 7.69 -0.23 19.69
C ASP A 158 8.68 -1.34 19.31
N HIS A 159 8.44 -2.57 19.75
CA HIS A 159 9.25 -3.73 19.40
C HIS A 159 9.20 -4.00 17.90
N VAL A 160 8.00 -4.01 17.30
CA VAL A 160 7.82 -4.17 15.85
C VAL A 160 8.58 -3.10 15.07
N ALA A 161 8.42 -1.82 15.43
CA ALA A 161 9.11 -0.72 14.77
C ALA A 161 10.65 -0.86 14.85
N ARG A 162 11.19 -1.27 16.01
CA ARG A 162 12.61 -1.53 16.21
C ARG A 162 13.10 -2.69 15.33
N VAL A 163 12.38 -3.82 15.31
CA VAL A 163 12.74 -5.00 14.51
C VAL A 163 12.75 -4.67 13.02
N LEU A 164 11.70 -4.01 12.52
CA LEU A 164 11.63 -3.59 11.11
C LEU A 164 12.78 -2.63 10.75
N THR A 165 13.08 -1.67 11.62
CA THR A 165 14.22 -0.76 11.44
C THR A 165 15.55 -1.53 11.35
N MET A 166 15.80 -2.50 12.23
CA MET A 166 17.02 -3.31 12.20
C MET A 166 17.14 -4.19 10.95
N VAL A 167 16.01 -4.76 10.49
CA VAL A 167 15.96 -5.55 9.25
C VAL A 167 16.31 -4.69 8.04
N VAL A 168 15.75 -3.49 7.95
CA VAL A 168 16.07 -2.54 6.87
C VAL A 168 17.51 -2.09 6.93
N TRP A 169 18.03 -1.72 8.12
CA TRP A 169 19.41 -1.29 8.27
C TRP A 169 20.41 -2.30 7.70
N SER A 170 20.14 -3.59 7.94
CA SER A 170 21.06 -4.69 7.63
C SER A 170 20.96 -5.21 6.19
N LYS A 171 19.96 -4.76 5.39
CA LYS A 171 19.77 -5.29 4.04
C LYS A 171 20.73 -4.62 3.02
N PRO A 172 21.19 -5.36 2.00
CA PRO A 172 21.88 -4.75 0.86
C PRO A 172 20.99 -3.71 0.18
N ASP A 173 21.59 -2.59 -0.22
CA ASP A 173 20.91 -1.49 -0.89
C ASP A 173 21.54 -1.10 -2.23
N THR A 174 22.67 -1.72 -2.62
CA THR A 174 23.36 -1.47 -3.90
C THR A 174 23.80 -2.76 -4.58
N TRP A 175 23.72 -2.81 -5.91
CA TRP A 175 24.08 -3.98 -6.73
C TRP A 175 24.76 -3.58 -8.04
N MET A 176 25.54 -4.50 -8.61
CA MET A 176 26.22 -4.26 -9.90
C MET A 176 25.24 -4.13 -11.07
N SER A 177 24.09 -4.79 -11.00
CA SER A 177 23.02 -4.70 -11.99
C SER A 177 21.70 -5.20 -11.39
N ARG A 178 20.60 -4.98 -12.11
CA ARG A 178 19.28 -5.52 -11.76
C ARG A 178 19.27 -7.06 -11.75
N GLU A 179 19.95 -7.70 -12.68
CA GLU A 179 20.05 -9.16 -12.77
C GLU A 179 20.76 -9.76 -11.55
N VAL A 180 21.82 -9.10 -11.08
CA VAL A 180 22.53 -9.50 -9.85
C VAL A 180 21.62 -9.33 -8.64
N ALA A 181 20.89 -8.21 -8.55
CA ALA A 181 19.92 -7.98 -7.48
C ALA A 181 18.82 -9.07 -7.48
N LEU A 182 18.24 -9.39 -8.65
CA LEU A 182 17.20 -10.42 -8.79
C LEU A 182 17.68 -11.79 -8.33
N LYS A 183 18.87 -12.21 -8.76
CA LYS A 183 19.46 -13.49 -8.33
C LYS A 183 19.63 -13.55 -6.82
N MET A 184 20.10 -12.45 -6.22
CA MET A 184 20.27 -12.33 -4.78
C MET A 184 18.92 -12.39 -4.06
N PHE A 185 17.92 -11.59 -4.45
CA PHE A 185 16.60 -11.60 -3.81
C PHE A 185 15.91 -12.96 -3.92
N ARG A 186 15.97 -13.65 -5.06
CA ARG A 186 15.45 -15.03 -5.22
C ARG A 186 16.02 -16.00 -4.17
N SER A 187 17.25 -15.78 -3.73
CA SER A 187 17.91 -16.61 -2.72
C SER A 187 17.59 -16.21 -1.27
N MET A 188 17.18 -14.97 -1.01
CA MET A 188 16.96 -14.46 0.35
C MET A 188 15.67 -15.02 0.99
N PRO A 189 15.70 -15.41 2.28
CA PRO A 189 14.52 -15.94 2.96
C PRO A 189 13.26 -15.05 2.88
N GLY A 190 13.41 -13.73 2.96
CA GLY A 190 12.29 -12.77 2.93
C GLY A 190 11.60 -12.64 1.56
N TYR A 191 12.28 -13.01 0.48
CA TYR A 191 11.80 -12.81 -0.91
C TYR A 191 11.60 -14.13 -1.65
N ARG A 192 12.23 -15.23 -1.21
CA ARG A 192 12.14 -16.55 -1.86
C ARG A 192 10.70 -17.06 -2.00
N SER A 193 9.81 -16.64 -1.09
CA SER A 193 8.40 -17.04 -1.08
C SER A 193 7.49 -16.14 -1.93
N TRP A 194 8.01 -15.08 -2.54
CA TRP A 194 7.22 -14.19 -3.37
C TRP A 194 6.90 -14.84 -4.71
N ASP A 195 5.75 -14.47 -5.27
CA ASP A 195 5.40 -14.75 -6.66
C ASP A 195 6.51 -14.21 -7.57
N PRO A 196 7.00 -15.00 -8.55
CA PRO A 196 8.06 -14.55 -9.44
C PRO A 196 7.77 -13.23 -10.15
N ARG A 197 6.50 -12.97 -10.52
CA ARG A 197 6.09 -11.71 -11.16
C ARG A 197 6.25 -10.53 -10.21
N ALA A 198 5.84 -10.68 -8.95
CA ALA A 198 6.01 -9.64 -7.94
C ALA A 198 7.50 -9.34 -7.69
N LEU A 199 8.34 -10.39 -7.67
CA LEU A 199 9.77 -10.22 -7.47
C LEU A 199 10.48 -9.54 -8.65
N GLU A 200 10.06 -9.86 -9.88
CA GLU A 200 10.56 -9.19 -11.09
C GLU A 200 10.18 -7.71 -11.09
N LEU A 201 8.92 -7.39 -10.80
CA LEU A 201 8.44 -6.02 -10.65
C LEU A 201 9.20 -5.24 -9.55
N PHE A 202 9.52 -5.91 -8.43
CA PHE A 202 10.32 -5.31 -7.35
C PHE A 202 11.71 -4.88 -7.83
N VAL A 203 12.37 -5.72 -8.62
CA VAL A 203 13.71 -5.41 -9.15
C VAL A 203 13.66 -4.36 -10.25
N GLU A 204 12.62 -4.40 -11.08
CA GLU A 204 12.45 -3.46 -12.19
C GLU A 204 12.20 -2.04 -11.70
N HIS A 205 11.22 -1.87 -10.80
CA HIS A 205 10.73 -0.55 -10.38
C HIS A 205 11.17 -0.13 -8.97
N GLY A 206 11.52 -1.09 -8.11
CA GLY A 206 12.05 -0.81 -6.77
C GLY A 206 13.53 -0.41 -6.76
N LEU A 207 14.22 -0.50 -7.90
CA LEU A 207 15.63 -0.12 -8.07
C LEU A 207 15.80 1.02 -9.07
N LYS A 208 16.74 1.92 -8.78
CA LYS A 208 17.16 3.02 -9.66
C LYS A 208 18.66 2.94 -9.95
N GLU A 209 19.10 3.65 -10.98
CA GLU A 209 20.54 3.82 -11.24
C GLU A 209 21.22 4.44 -10.01
N HIS A 210 22.41 3.94 -9.69
CA HIS A 210 23.15 4.46 -8.55
C HIS A 210 23.58 5.91 -8.82
N PRO A 211 23.41 6.86 -7.87
CA PRO A 211 23.72 8.28 -8.10
C PRO A 211 25.15 8.56 -8.55
N ALA A 212 26.09 7.67 -8.23
CA ALA A 212 27.48 7.76 -8.69
C ALA A 212 27.68 7.39 -10.18
N SER A 213 26.65 6.94 -10.90
CA SER A 213 26.71 6.76 -12.36
C SER A 213 26.95 8.07 -13.12
N ARG A 214 26.64 9.21 -12.49
CA ARG A 214 26.84 10.55 -13.07
C ARG A 214 28.28 11.05 -13.04
N PHE A 215 29.17 10.41 -12.27
CA PHE A 215 30.57 10.82 -12.17
C PHE A 215 31.41 10.13 -13.24
N GLU A 216 32.52 10.76 -13.63
CA GLU A 216 33.50 10.17 -14.56
C GLU A 216 34.41 9.14 -13.84
N ASP A 217 35.06 8.29 -14.63
CA ASP A 217 36.07 7.35 -14.11
C ASP A 217 37.23 8.08 -13.42
N PRO A 218 37.77 7.55 -12.30
CA PRO A 218 37.49 6.25 -11.69
C PRO A 218 36.40 6.28 -10.60
N TYR A 219 35.62 7.36 -10.50
CA TYR A 219 34.60 7.55 -9.45
C TYR A 219 33.20 7.10 -9.89
N SER A 220 33.04 6.73 -11.16
CA SER A 220 31.79 6.23 -11.71
C SER A 220 31.41 4.88 -11.08
N PHE A 221 30.11 4.67 -10.85
CA PHE A 221 29.57 3.35 -10.52
C PHE A 221 28.25 3.12 -11.24
N MET A 222 28.29 2.29 -12.29
CA MET A 222 27.18 1.96 -13.19
C MET A 222 26.21 0.90 -12.63
N GLY A 223 26.13 0.79 -11.30
CA GLY A 223 25.22 -0.14 -10.63
C GLY A 223 23.84 0.44 -10.39
N VAL A 224 23.08 -0.28 -9.56
CA VAL A 224 21.73 0.12 -9.12
C VAL A 224 21.65 0.18 -7.60
N THR A 225 20.73 0.99 -7.10
CA THR A 225 20.43 1.15 -5.68
C THR A 225 18.92 1.08 -5.45
N LEU A 226 18.47 0.90 -4.21
CA LEU A 226 17.05 1.01 -3.87
C LEU A 226 16.50 2.40 -4.25
N ALA A 227 15.31 2.42 -4.85
CA ALA A 227 14.61 3.67 -5.14
C ALA A 227 14.10 4.33 -3.84
N CYS A 228 13.50 3.54 -2.95
CA CYS A 228 13.27 3.91 -1.55
C CYS A 228 14.55 3.65 -0.75
N SER A 229 15.26 4.70 -0.33
CA SER A 229 16.48 4.53 0.46
C SER A 229 16.18 3.83 1.80
N LYS A 230 17.18 3.13 2.36
CA LYS A 230 17.05 2.53 3.71
C LYS A 230 16.63 3.58 4.73
N ALA A 231 17.21 4.78 4.65
CA ALA A 231 16.86 5.90 5.52
C ALA A 231 15.37 6.26 5.43
N ASN A 232 14.83 6.37 4.22
CA ASN A 232 13.43 6.70 3.99
C ASN A 232 12.47 5.63 4.51
N GLU A 233 12.78 4.35 4.26
CA GLU A 233 11.96 3.24 4.75
C GLU A 233 11.99 3.16 6.28
N MET A 234 13.16 3.33 6.92
CA MET A 234 13.27 3.37 8.38
C MET A 234 12.56 4.59 8.98
N ALA A 235 12.59 5.74 8.31
CA ALA A 235 11.87 6.94 8.74
C ALA A 235 10.36 6.66 8.86
N ALA A 236 9.79 5.88 7.93
CA ALA A 236 8.40 5.47 7.99
C ALA A 236 8.07 4.60 9.21
N TYR A 237 8.98 3.70 9.64
CA TYR A 237 8.77 2.89 10.85
C TYR A 237 9.01 3.66 12.15
N ARG A 238 9.84 4.70 12.11
CA ARG A 238 10.18 5.51 13.28
C ARG A 238 9.17 6.62 13.56
N ASP A 239 8.43 7.08 12.56
CA ASP A 239 7.46 8.14 12.75
C ASP A 239 6.28 7.70 13.61
N ARG A 240 6.08 8.37 14.75
CA ARG A 240 4.97 8.09 15.67
C ARG A 240 3.83 9.10 15.56
N ARG A 241 4.06 10.24 14.90
CA ARG A 241 3.17 11.42 14.93
C ARG A 241 1.74 11.15 14.46
N HIS A 242 1.57 10.12 13.63
CA HIS A 242 0.28 9.76 13.05
C HIS A 242 -0.38 8.54 13.70
N HIS A 243 0.34 7.75 14.52
CA HIS A 243 -0.16 6.47 15.03
C HIS A 243 -1.37 6.64 15.95
N HIS A 244 -1.30 7.53 16.93
CA HIS A 244 -2.43 7.78 17.83
C HIS A 244 -3.67 8.23 17.06
N PHE A 245 -3.51 9.15 16.11
CA PHE A 245 -4.62 9.64 15.31
C PHE A 245 -5.21 8.57 14.38
N ALA A 246 -4.36 7.76 13.73
CA ALA A 246 -4.81 6.64 12.92
C ALA A 246 -5.57 5.60 13.76
N TRP A 247 -5.11 5.35 14.99
CA TRP A 247 -5.76 4.44 15.92
C TRP A 247 -7.15 4.89 16.34
N GLU A 248 -7.28 6.13 16.83
CA GLU A 248 -8.59 6.70 17.21
C GLU A 248 -9.55 6.72 16.02
N THR A 249 -9.06 7.15 14.85
CA THR A 249 -9.85 7.13 13.62
C THR A 249 -10.34 5.72 13.28
N LEU A 250 -9.49 4.70 13.42
CA LEU A 250 -9.87 3.32 13.15
C LEU A 250 -10.98 2.84 14.09
N LEU A 251 -10.86 3.16 15.39
CA LEU A 251 -11.88 2.81 16.37
C LEU A 251 -13.20 3.53 16.07
N ASP A 252 -13.16 4.81 15.73
CA ASP A 252 -14.35 5.58 15.33
C ASP A 252 -15.05 4.97 14.11
N LEU A 253 -14.29 4.53 13.10
CA LEU A 253 -14.86 3.87 11.91
C LEU A 253 -15.54 2.54 12.26
N ILE A 254 -14.92 1.74 13.14
CA ILE A 254 -15.44 0.42 13.54
C ILE A 254 -16.62 0.56 14.49
N GLU A 255 -16.47 1.33 15.56
CA GLU A 255 -17.38 1.37 16.71
C GLU A 255 -18.35 2.56 16.69
N GLY A 256 -18.09 3.55 15.83
CA GLY A 256 -18.95 4.72 15.66
C GLY A 256 -20.38 4.33 15.29
N ARG A 257 -21.34 5.19 15.64
CA ARG A 257 -22.77 4.89 15.42
C ARG A 257 -23.39 5.68 14.26
N GLN A 258 -22.62 6.56 13.63
CA GLN A 258 -23.10 7.32 12.49
C GLN A 258 -23.43 6.36 11.34
N PRO A 259 -24.57 6.55 10.63
CA PRO A 259 -25.05 5.63 9.61
C PRO A 259 -24.18 5.61 8.36
N ASP A 260 -23.47 6.70 8.07
CA ASP A 260 -22.73 6.90 6.82
C ASP A 260 -21.24 6.53 6.91
N LEU A 261 -20.80 5.97 8.05
CA LEU A 261 -19.41 5.52 8.18
C LEU A 261 -19.12 4.34 7.24
N PRO A 262 -17.96 4.36 6.55
CA PRO A 262 -17.58 3.27 5.67
C PRO A 262 -17.35 1.98 6.45
N ALA A 263 -17.64 0.85 5.81
CA ALA A 263 -17.29 -0.45 6.36
C ALA A 263 -15.77 -0.68 6.30
N VAL A 264 -15.21 -1.25 7.36
CA VAL A 264 -13.77 -1.55 7.47
C VAL A 264 -13.56 -3.06 7.44
N HIS A 265 -12.85 -3.54 6.42
CA HIS A 265 -12.56 -4.94 6.21
C HIS A 265 -11.09 -5.22 6.46
N PHE A 266 -10.78 -6.25 7.24
CA PHE A 266 -9.42 -6.67 7.55
C PHE A 266 -9.10 -7.99 6.85
N ILE A 267 -7.90 -8.09 6.29
CA ILE A 267 -7.35 -9.31 5.71
C ILE A 267 -5.98 -9.53 6.37
N TYR A 268 -5.90 -10.44 7.32
CA TYR A 268 -4.70 -10.71 8.10
C TYR A 268 -3.95 -11.94 7.60
N ALA A 269 -2.63 -11.92 7.74
CA ALA A 269 -1.81 -13.13 7.63
C ALA A 269 -2.13 -14.08 8.78
N LYS A 270 -2.32 -15.38 8.49
CA LYS A 270 -2.51 -16.38 9.55
C LYS A 270 -1.21 -16.64 10.33
N LYS A 271 -0.05 -16.54 9.66
CA LYS A 271 1.26 -16.62 10.29
C LYS A 271 1.57 -15.28 10.94
N ASP A 272 1.76 -15.27 12.26
CA ASP A 272 2.09 -14.07 13.01
C ASP A 272 3.60 -13.81 13.01
N GLU A 273 4.08 -13.11 12.00
CA GLU A 273 5.50 -12.76 11.87
C GLU A 273 5.87 -11.47 12.62
N LEU A 274 4.88 -10.66 13.00
CA LEU A 274 5.07 -9.39 13.69
C LEU A 274 4.75 -9.45 15.19
N GLY A 275 4.36 -10.62 15.72
CA GLY A 275 3.99 -10.76 17.13
C GLY A 275 2.71 -9.99 17.49
N MET A 276 1.82 -9.76 16.53
CA MET A 276 0.61 -8.94 16.69
C MET A 276 -0.66 -9.78 16.86
N LYS A 277 -0.57 -11.09 17.12
CA LYS A 277 -1.73 -11.98 17.22
C LYS A 277 -2.82 -11.47 18.17
N GLY A 278 -2.45 -11.12 19.41
CA GLY A 278 -3.42 -10.66 20.42
C GLY A 278 -4.14 -9.38 19.97
N TYR A 279 -3.40 -8.44 19.38
CA TYR A 279 -3.94 -7.22 18.81
C TYR A 279 -4.90 -7.51 17.63
N LYS A 280 -4.50 -8.38 16.68
CA LYS A 280 -5.36 -8.74 15.54
C LYS A 280 -6.65 -9.44 15.99
N GLU A 281 -6.58 -10.24 17.05
CA GLU A 281 -7.75 -10.88 17.66
C GLU A 281 -8.68 -9.87 18.36
N ASP A 282 -8.14 -8.85 19.04
CA ASP A 282 -8.93 -7.76 19.63
C ASP A 282 -9.71 -6.97 18.56
N ILE A 283 -9.03 -6.52 17.50
CA ILE A 283 -9.69 -5.86 16.36
C ILE A 283 -10.75 -6.76 15.73
N ALA A 284 -10.46 -8.04 15.55
CA ALA A 284 -11.43 -8.96 14.99
C ALA A 284 -12.71 -9.07 15.84
N ASN A 285 -12.56 -9.07 17.17
CA ASN A 285 -13.69 -9.06 18.10
C ASN A 285 -14.47 -7.74 18.02
N ARG A 286 -13.79 -6.58 17.96
CA ARG A 286 -14.44 -5.27 17.81
C ARG A 286 -15.27 -5.18 16.52
N VAL A 287 -14.69 -5.56 15.38
CA VAL A 287 -15.40 -5.59 14.09
C VAL A 287 -16.61 -6.51 14.13
N LYS A 288 -16.46 -7.71 14.74
CA LYS A 288 -17.57 -8.66 14.91
C LYS A 288 -18.69 -8.09 15.76
N ASN A 289 -18.35 -7.39 16.86
CA ASN A 289 -19.32 -6.80 17.77
C ASN A 289 -20.06 -5.62 17.13
N ALA A 290 -19.33 -4.76 16.42
CA ALA A 290 -19.89 -3.62 15.70
C ALA A 290 -20.75 -4.02 14.49
N LYS A 291 -20.54 -5.23 13.93
CA LYS A 291 -21.20 -5.73 12.72
C LYS A 291 -21.03 -4.80 11.50
N ARG A 292 -19.91 -4.07 11.45
CA ARG A 292 -19.58 -3.13 10.38
C ARG A 292 -18.24 -3.49 9.74
N GLY A 293 -18.29 -4.37 8.75
CA GLY A 293 -17.12 -4.87 8.05
C GLY A 293 -16.92 -6.37 8.26
N SER A 294 -15.70 -6.86 8.01
CA SER A 294 -15.36 -8.27 8.15
C SER A 294 -13.88 -8.48 8.44
N VAL A 295 -13.53 -9.65 8.95
CA VAL A 295 -12.13 -10.06 9.15
C VAL A 295 -11.91 -11.39 8.43
N GLN A 296 -10.84 -11.46 7.65
CA GLN A 296 -10.39 -12.65 6.92
C GLN A 296 -8.96 -13.00 7.31
N TRP A 297 -8.59 -14.27 7.16
CA TRP A 297 -7.26 -14.77 7.47
C TRP A 297 -6.69 -15.55 6.28
N ILE A 298 -5.57 -15.10 5.73
CA ILE A 298 -4.89 -15.73 4.60
C ILE A 298 -3.97 -16.85 5.09
N ASN A 299 -4.14 -18.04 4.51
CA ASN A 299 -3.31 -19.22 4.76
C ASN A 299 -3.12 -20.03 3.46
N PRO A 300 -1.88 -20.41 3.08
CA PRO A 300 -0.60 -19.95 3.64
C PRO A 300 -0.37 -18.46 3.38
N GLY A 301 0.53 -17.83 4.15
CA GLY A 301 0.81 -16.40 4.03
C GLY A 301 1.44 -15.81 5.29
N GLY A 302 2.54 -15.08 5.11
CA GLY A 302 3.12 -14.18 6.11
C GLY A 302 2.66 -12.74 5.91
N HIS A 303 3.33 -11.77 6.52
CA HIS A 303 3.00 -10.34 6.40
C HIS A 303 2.99 -9.86 4.92
N MET A 304 3.85 -10.47 4.10
CA MET A 304 3.98 -10.19 2.67
C MET A 304 3.04 -11.02 1.79
N PHE A 305 1.92 -11.52 2.33
CA PHE A 305 0.99 -12.35 1.56
C PHE A 305 0.49 -11.73 0.24
N PRO A 306 0.37 -10.39 0.05
CA PRO A 306 0.00 -9.84 -1.26
C PRO A 306 1.02 -10.16 -2.35
N MET A 307 2.31 -10.25 -1.98
CA MET A 307 3.41 -10.58 -2.89
C MET A 307 3.66 -12.09 -2.95
N GLN A 308 3.29 -12.85 -1.93
CA GLN A 308 3.45 -14.31 -1.89
C GLN A 308 2.31 -15.07 -2.58
N PHE A 309 1.08 -14.57 -2.43
CA PHE A 309 -0.15 -15.24 -2.87
C PHE A 309 -1.13 -14.22 -3.49
N PRO A 310 -0.79 -13.63 -4.65
CA PRO A 310 -1.57 -12.54 -5.23
C PRO A 310 -3.00 -12.95 -5.59
N GLU A 311 -3.24 -14.17 -6.07
CA GLU A 311 -4.59 -14.68 -6.39
C GLU A 311 -5.45 -14.80 -5.13
N LYS A 312 -4.94 -15.43 -4.07
CA LYS A 312 -5.66 -15.55 -2.79
C LYS A 312 -5.96 -14.18 -2.18
N THR A 313 -5.02 -13.24 -2.33
CA THR A 313 -5.19 -11.86 -1.88
C THR A 313 -6.33 -11.20 -2.63
N ALA A 314 -6.36 -11.35 -3.95
CA ALA A 314 -7.42 -10.82 -4.80
C ALA A 314 -8.80 -11.42 -4.47
N GLU A 315 -8.90 -12.73 -4.24
CA GLU A 315 -10.14 -13.40 -3.82
C GLU A 315 -10.66 -12.85 -2.46
N ALA A 316 -9.75 -12.62 -1.51
CA ALA A 316 -10.11 -12.04 -0.22
C ALA A 316 -10.54 -10.57 -0.34
N ILE A 317 -9.87 -9.77 -1.17
CA ILE A 317 -10.30 -8.39 -1.49
C ILE A 317 -11.69 -8.42 -2.14
N ALA A 318 -11.93 -9.31 -3.11
CA ALA A 318 -13.23 -9.44 -3.78
C ALA A 318 -14.35 -9.79 -2.80
N THR A 319 -14.08 -10.66 -1.82
CA THR A 319 -15.02 -10.99 -0.74
C THR A 319 -15.35 -9.76 0.12
N SER A 320 -14.36 -8.95 0.48
CA SER A 320 -14.59 -7.67 1.21
C SER A 320 -15.40 -6.68 0.37
N LEU A 321 -15.13 -6.59 -0.94
CA LEU A 321 -15.86 -5.73 -1.87
C LEU A 321 -17.33 -6.14 -2.00
N GLN A 322 -17.69 -7.42 -1.85
CA GLN A 322 -19.11 -7.82 -1.76
C GLN A 322 -19.80 -7.20 -0.54
N GLY A 323 -19.11 -7.12 0.60
CA GLY A 323 -19.61 -6.46 1.80
C GLY A 323 -19.87 -4.98 1.58
N ILE A 324 -18.90 -4.28 0.97
CA ILE A 324 -19.01 -2.87 0.61
C ILE A 324 -20.11 -2.64 -0.43
N ALA A 325 -20.21 -3.50 -1.44
CA ALA A 325 -21.27 -3.39 -2.44
C ALA A 325 -22.68 -3.46 -1.81
N ARG A 326 -22.87 -4.33 -0.81
CA ARG A 326 -24.14 -4.41 -0.06
C ARG A 326 -24.43 -3.15 0.74
N SER A 327 -23.44 -2.57 1.43
CA SER A 327 -23.65 -1.31 2.17
C SER A 327 -23.97 -0.14 1.24
N GLN A 328 -23.38 -0.13 0.05
CA GLN A 328 -23.63 0.85 -1.02
C GLN A 328 -24.89 0.53 -1.86
N ARG A 329 -25.67 -0.49 -1.51
CA ARG A 329 -26.88 -0.95 -2.22
C ARG A 329 -26.65 -1.28 -3.71
N LEU A 330 -25.44 -1.72 -4.05
CA LEU A 330 -25.08 -2.19 -5.38
C LEU A 330 -25.58 -3.63 -5.60
N LYS A 331 -25.77 -4.02 -6.88
CA LYS A 331 -26.19 -5.38 -7.22
C LYS A 331 -25.14 -6.41 -6.78
N PRO A 332 -25.54 -7.53 -6.15
CA PRO A 332 -24.60 -8.59 -5.78
C PRO A 332 -24.02 -9.26 -7.03
N PHE A 333 -22.79 -9.79 -6.90
CA PHE A 333 -22.10 -10.57 -7.94
C PHE A 333 -21.65 -11.92 -7.38
N LYS A 334 -21.45 -12.90 -8.26
CA LYS A 334 -20.87 -14.21 -7.89
C LYS A 334 -19.34 -14.12 -7.98
N LEU A 335 -18.67 -14.64 -6.94
CA LEU A 335 -17.23 -14.95 -6.99
C LEU A 335 -17.03 -16.21 -7.85
#